data_AF-A0A3D1ZHC3-F1
#
_entry.id   AF-A0A3D1ZHC3-F1
#
_cell.length_a   1.000
_cell.length_b   1.000
_cell.length_c   1.000
_cell.angle_alpha   90.00
_cell.angle_beta   90.00
_cell.angle_gamma   90.00
#
_symmetry.space_group_name_H-M   'P 1'
#
loop_
_entity.id
_entity.type
_entity.pdbx_description
1 polymer ?
#
loop_
_entity_poly.entity_id
_entity_poly.type
_entity_poly.pdbx_seq_one_letter_code
_entity_poly.pdbx_strand_id
1 'polypeptide(L)'
;MTNQPQQFRLWATSDCHVGTDIQHGYESLAEAIRHSEFGGAEGGPSFEWDVALHLGDFSGTQLSPDDAEGRELVRQFGELKNHQREQVYTLAGNHDATHHDEPTQWWIRKWVDPTGENTEHSGVDPSRMPYPVDGT
;
A
#
# COMPACT_ATOMS: atom_id res chain seq x y z
N MET A 1 -30.92 -15.94 -18.28
CA MET A 1 -29.83 -15.48 -17.40
C MET A 1 -29.38 -14.14 -17.97
N THR A 2 -29.70 -13.04 -17.30
CA THR A 2 -29.27 -11.71 -17.73
C THR A 2 -27.76 -11.62 -17.55
N ASN A 3 -27.03 -11.43 -18.64
CA ASN A 3 -25.61 -11.11 -18.64
C ASN A 3 -25.45 -9.71 -18.02
N GLN A 4 -25.42 -9.63 -16.69
CA GLN A 4 -25.05 -8.40 -15.99
C GLN A 4 -23.55 -8.17 -16.26
N PRO A 5 -23.14 -6.98 -16.69
CA PRO A 5 -21.72 -6.68 -16.83
C PRO A 5 -21.03 -6.87 -15.48
N GLN A 6 -19.88 -7.54 -15.49
CA GLN A 6 -19.09 -7.74 -14.28
C GLN A 6 -18.59 -6.37 -13.81
N GLN A 7 -19.08 -5.94 -12.64
CA GLN A 7 -18.63 -4.69 -12.02
C GLN A 7 -17.24 -4.91 -11.45
N PHE A 8 -16.30 -4.03 -11.80
CA PHE A 8 -14.98 -3.94 -11.19
C PHE A 8 -14.94 -2.70 -10.27
N ARG A 9 -14.45 -2.87 -9.04
CA ARG A 9 -14.41 -1.85 -7.99
C ARG A 9 -12.95 -1.56 -7.64
N LEU A 10 -12.59 -0.29 -7.77
CA LEU A 10 -11.26 0.22 -7.48
C LEU A 10 -11.31 1.11 -6.25
N TRP A 11 -10.47 0.83 -5.26
CA TRP A 11 -10.20 1.77 -4.17
C TRP A 11 -8.91 2.53 -4.48
N ALA A 12 -8.97 3.87 -4.56
CA ALA A 12 -7.78 4.68 -4.84
C ALA A 12 -7.41 5.52 -3.60
N THR A 13 -6.14 5.45 -3.20
CA THR A 13 -5.54 6.17 -2.06
C THR A 13 -4.15 6.66 -2.40
N SER A 14 -3.57 7.49 -1.52
CA SER A 14 -2.22 8.05 -1.64
C SER A 14 -1.84 8.73 -0.32
N ASP A 15 -0.59 9.16 -0.16
CA ASP A 15 -0.16 10.15 0.85
C ASP A 15 -0.41 9.71 2.30
N CYS A 16 -0.18 8.44 2.62
CA CYS A 16 -0.36 7.93 3.99
C CYS A 16 0.78 8.34 4.94
N HIS A 17 1.92 8.80 4.41
CA HIS A 17 3.03 9.43 5.16
C HIS A 17 3.38 8.72 6.49
N VAL A 18 3.51 7.39 6.46
CA VAL A 18 3.48 6.51 7.65
C VAL A 18 4.50 6.91 8.71
N GLY A 19 5.72 7.32 8.33
CA GLY A 19 6.75 7.71 9.27
C GLY A 19 6.49 9.06 9.95
N THR A 20 5.78 9.98 9.31
CA THR A 20 5.38 11.27 9.91
C THR A 20 4.14 11.07 10.79
N ASP A 21 3.14 10.38 10.27
CA ASP A 21 1.84 10.23 10.93
C ASP A 21 1.95 9.42 12.22
N ILE A 22 2.80 8.39 12.25
CA ILE A 22 3.00 7.56 13.46
C ILE A 22 3.64 8.35 14.60
N GLN A 23 4.43 9.40 14.31
CA GLN A 23 4.98 10.29 15.34
C GLN A 23 3.89 11.10 16.06
N HIS A 24 2.74 11.26 15.40
CA HIS A 24 1.56 11.90 15.95
C HIS A 24 0.53 10.91 16.49
N GLY A 25 0.85 9.61 16.49
CA GLY A 25 -0.02 8.54 16.99
C GLY A 25 -1.06 8.06 15.98
N TYR A 26 -0.92 8.41 14.70
CA TYR A 26 -1.82 7.98 13.64
C TYR A 26 -1.23 6.83 12.84
N GLU A 27 -2.00 5.76 12.65
CA GLU A 27 -1.67 4.64 11.78
C GLU A 27 -2.39 4.81 10.44
N SER A 28 -2.10 5.88 9.70
CA SER A 28 -2.97 6.38 8.61
C SER A 28 -3.26 5.37 7.50
N LEU A 29 -2.32 4.48 7.16
CA LEU A 29 -2.57 3.39 6.20
C LEU A 29 -3.44 2.29 6.82
N ALA A 30 -3.05 1.82 8.01
CA ALA A 30 -3.74 0.74 8.71
C ALA A 30 -5.19 1.11 9.09
N GLU A 31 -5.43 2.35 9.52
CA GLU A 31 -6.75 2.85 9.83
C GLU A 31 -7.63 2.92 8.58
N ALA A 32 -7.11 3.44 7.47
CA ALA A 32 -7.83 3.46 6.19
C ALA A 32 -8.18 2.04 5.73
N ILE A 33 -7.27 1.07 5.88
CA ILE A 33 -7.53 -0.35 5.59
C ILE A 33 -8.68 -0.87 6.45
N ARG A 34 -8.61 -0.70 7.78
CA ARG A 34 -9.67 -1.15 8.70
C ARG A 34 -11.01 -0.51 8.39
N HIS A 35 -11.03 0.78 8.06
CA HIS A 35 -12.23 1.49 7.67
C HIS A 35 -12.83 0.94 6.38
N SER A 36 -12.00 0.62 5.38
CA SER A 36 -12.49 0.01 4.14
C SER A 36 -13.14 -1.34 4.38
N GLU A 37 -12.58 -2.17 5.27
CA GLU A 37 -13.01 -3.56 5.48
C GLU A 37 -14.12 -3.72 6.53
N PHE A 38 -14.15 -2.85 7.55
CA PHE A 38 -15.02 -3.00 8.72
C PHE A 38 -15.85 -1.75 9.06
N GLY A 39 -15.62 -0.65 8.35
CA GLY A 39 -16.23 0.64 8.68
C GLY A 39 -15.46 1.41 9.75
N GLY A 40 -15.78 2.69 9.88
CA GLY A 40 -15.13 3.62 10.81
C GLY A 40 -15.78 3.67 12.17
N ALA A 41 -14.99 3.99 13.20
CA ALA A 41 -15.48 4.14 14.58
C ALA A 41 -16.56 5.22 14.73
N GLU A 42 -16.59 6.20 13.82
CA GLU A 42 -17.60 7.27 13.75
C GLU A 42 -18.85 6.90 12.94
N GLY A 43 -18.99 5.64 12.50
CA GLY A 43 -20.20 5.12 11.86
C GLY A 43 -20.21 5.11 10.33
N GLY A 44 -19.07 5.36 9.68
CA GLY A 44 -18.92 5.15 8.24
C GLY A 44 -18.96 3.64 7.91
N PRO A 45 -19.72 3.20 6.88
CA PRO A 45 -19.77 1.78 6.52
C PRO A 45 -18.47 1.32 5.87
N SER A 46 -18.21 0.01 5.90
CA SER A 46 -17.25 -0.62 5.00
C SER A 46 -17.72 -0.54 3.54
N PHE A 47 -16.83 -0.84 2.60
CA PHE A 47 -17.18 -0.94 1.19
C PHE A 47 -16.38 -2.03 0.48
N GLU A 48 -16.99 -2.59 -0.57
CA GLU A 48 -16.37 -3.65 -1.37
C GLU A 48 -15.40 -3.06 -2.40
N TRP A 49 -14.22 -3.67 -2.55
CA TRP A 49 -13.26 -3.36 -3.60
C TRP A 49 -12.58 -4.63 -4.12
N ASP A 50 -12.26 -4.67 -5.40
CA ASP A 50 -11.60 -5.84 -6.02
C ASP A 50 -10.07 -5.71 -5.93
N VAL A 51 -9.59 -4.49 -6.18
CA VAL A 51 -8.19 -4.08 -5.96
C VAL A 51 -8.14 -2.65 -5.44
N ALA A 52 -7.04 -2.33 -4.77
CA ALA A 52 -6.70 -0.98 -4.36
C ALA A 52 -5.49 -0.46 -5.15
N LEU A 53 -5.45 0.84 -5.44
CA LEU A 53 -4.28 1.55 -5.91
C LEU A 53 -3.84 2.54 -4.84
N HIS A 54 -2.59 2.45 -4.40
CA HIS A 54 -1.96 3.46 -3.57
C HIS A 54 -0.92 4.23 -4.40
N LEU A 55 -1.16 5.52 -4.63
CA LEU A 55 -0.49 6.31 -5.66
C LEU A 55 0.81 6.99 -5.20
N GLY A 56 1.45 6.42 -4.19
CA GLY A 56 2.74 6.88 -3.65
C GLY A 56 2.63 7.69 -2.36
N ASP A 57 3.77 8.25 -1.97
CA ASP A 57 3.97 9.03 -0.76
C ASP A 57 3.57 8.23 0.48
N PHE A 58 4.13 7.01 0.54
CA PHE A 58 4.05 6.18 1.73
C PHE A 58 4.92 6.75 2.83
N SER A 59 6.13 7.16 2.48
CA SER A 59 7.01 7.86 3.39
C SER A 59 6.51 9.28 3.65
N GLY A 60 6.65 9.74 4.89
CA GLY A 60 6.38 11.14 5.26
C GLY A 60 7.63 12.01 5.38
N THR A 61 8.82 11.41 5.24
CA THR A 61 10.09 12.10 5.51
C THR A 61 10.44 13.11 4.42
N GLN A 62 11.19 14.14 4.81
CA GLN A 62 11.80 15.12 3.91
C GLN A 62 13.24 14.72 3.52
N LEU A 63 13.72 13.59 4.04
CA LEU A 63 15.02 12.97 3.76
C LEU A 63 14.79 11.60 3.09
N SER A 64 15.85 10.83 2.87
CA SER A 64 15.73 9.43 2.47
C SER A 64 14.98 8.62 3.55
N PRO A 65 13.96 7.81 3.20
CA PRO A 65 13.29 6.93 4.14
C PRO A 65 14.21 5.79 4.60
N ASP A 66 13.96 5.25 5.79
CA ASP A 66 14.81 4.21 6.38
C ASP A 66 14.09 2.86 6.58
N ASP A 67 14.86 1.86 7.00
CA ASP A 67 14.34 0.52 7.26
C ASP A 67 13.33 0.47 8.42
N ALA A 68 13.35 1.42 9.36
CA ALA A 68 12.36 1.46 10.45
C ALA A 68 10.99 1.92 9.93
N GLU A 69 10.96 2.96 9.10
CA GLU A 69 9.75 3.40 8.39
C GLU A 69 9.24 2.30 7.45
N GLY A 70 10.14 1.60 6.76
CA GLY A 70 9.79 0.47 5.89
C GLY A 70 9.12 -0.70 6.63
N ARG A 71 9.63 -1.06 7.82
CA ARG A 71 8.98 -2.08 8.67
C ARG A 71 7.62 -1.62 9.18
N GLU A 72 7.50 -0.34 9.52
CA GLU A 72 6.23 0.24 9.96
C GLU A 72 5.18 0.20 8.85
N LEU A 73 5.57 0.51 7.61
CA LEU A 73 4.71 0.36 6.44
C LEU A 73 4.20 -1.08 6.30
N VAL A 74 5.09 -2.07 6.33
CA VAL A 74 4.72 -3.49 6.21
C VAL A 74 3.79 -3.91 7.35
N ARG A 75 4.04 -3.44 8.58
CA ARG A 75 3.15 -3.69 9.72
C ARG A 75 1.76 -3.14 9.46
N GLN A 76 1.62 -1.91 8.97
CA GLN A 76 0.32 -1.30 8.69
C GLN A 76 -0.43 -2.00 7.56
N PHE A 77 0.26 -2.45 6.50
CA PHE A 77 -0.35 -3.34 5.50
C PHE A 77 -0.83 -4.67 6.10
N GLY A 78 -0.19 -5.16 7.16
CA GLY A 78 -0.60 -6.37 7.89
C GLY A 78 -1.98 -6.27 8.57
N GLU A 79 -2.61 -5.09 8.56
CA GLU A 79 -3.97 -4.89 9.07
C GLU A 79 -5.05 -5.34 8.08
N LEU A 80 -4.73 -5.64 6.82
CA LEU A 80 -5.64 -6.29 5.88
C LEU A 80 -6.12 -7.64 6.46
N LYS A 81 -7.44 -7.84 6.52
CA LYS A 81 -8.08 -9.07 7.02
C LYS A 81 -9.02 -9.71 5.99
N ASN A 82 -9.67 -8.90 5.15
CA ASN A 82 -10.59 -9.38 4.12
C ASN A 82 -9.93 -9.44 2.74
N HIS A 83 -8.90 -8.63 2.50
CA HIS A 83 -8.12 -8.61 1.26
C HIS A 83 -6.68 -9.04 1.49
N GLN A 84 -5.98 -9.35 0.39
CA GLN A 84 -4.57 -9.75 0.40
C GLN A 84 -3.68 -8.55 0.06
N ARG A 85 -2.41 -8.59 0.51
CA ARG A 85 -1.42 -7.55 0.21
C ARG A 85 -1.28 -7.31 -1.30
N GLU A 86 -1.39 -8.38 -2.08
CA GLU A 86 -1.26 -8.41 -3.55
C GLU A 86 -2.48 -7.85 -4.29
N GLN A 87 -3.57 -7.54 -3.58
CA GLN A 87 -4.69 -6.78 -4.13
C GLN A 87 -4.45 -5.27 -4.04
N VAL A 88 -3.37 -4.81 -3.41
CA VAL A 88 -2.98 -3.39 -3.34
C VAL A 88 -1.80 -3.13 -4.27
N TYR A 89 -2.07 -2.51 -5.41
CA TYR A 89 -1.06 -2.07 -6.37
C TYR A 89 -0.54 -0.71 -5.95
N THR A 90 0.75 -0.48 -6.14
CA THR A 90 1.43 0.67 -5.56
C THR A 90 2.28 1.38 -6.59
N LEU A 91 2.41 2.68 -6.46
CA LEU A 91 3.33 3.51 -7.24
C LEU A 91 4.27 4.24 -6.31
N ALA A 92 5.43 4.66 -6.83
CA ALA A 92 6.32 5.53 -6.09
C ALA A 92 5.82 6.97 -6.15
N GLY A 93 5.78 7.63 -4.99
CA GLY A 93 5.67 9.08 -4.86
C GLY A 93 7.03 9.74 -4.68
N ASN A 94 7.04 11.07 -4.57
CA ASN A 94 8.29 11.82 -4.38
C ASN A 94 8.87 11.67 -2.98
N HIS A 95 8.06 11.47 -1.94
CA HIS A 95 8.53 11.25 -0.58
C HIS A 95 9.10 9.85 -0.36
N ASP A 96 8.84 8.92 -1.27
CA ASP A 96 9.41 7.57 -1.26
C ASP A 96 10.83 7.51 -1.87
N ALA A 97 11.30 8.64 -2.43
CA ALA A 97 12.57 8.72 -3.12
C ALA A 97 13.76 8.66 -2.16
N THR A 98 14.81 7.95 -2.57
CA THR A 98 16.08 7.87 -1.87
C THR A 98 17.05 8.93 -2.37
N HIS A 99 18.11 9.22 -1.62
CA HIS A 99 19.13 10.16 -2.07
C HIS A 99 19.86 9.65 -3.34
N HIS A 100 20.44 10.60 -4.08
CA HIS A 100 21.11 10.35 -5.36
C HIS A 100 22.39 9.51 -5.26
N ASP A 101 23.00 9.43 -4.08
CA ASP A 101 24.20 8.65 -3.76
C ASP A 101 23.87 7.26 -3.19
N GLU A 102 22.59 6.95 -3.05
CA GLU A 102 22.08 5.64 -2.64
C GLU A 102 21.65 4.79 -3.85
N PRO A 103 21.49 3.46 -3.68
CA PRO A 103 20.91 2.65 -4.73
C PRO A 103 19.53 3.18 -5.13
N THR A 104 19.30 3.34 -6.43
CA THR A 104 18.15 4.04 -6.97
C THR A 104 16.84 3.49 -6.42
N GLN A 105 16.15 4.34 -5.65
CA GLN A 105 14.82 4.04 -5.12
C GLN A 105 14.78 2.71 -4.35
N TRP A 106 15.84 2.42 -3.59
CA TRP A 106 15.94 1.14 -2.87
C TRP A 106 14.79 0.93 -1.90
N TRP A 107 14.32 2.00 -1.25
CA TRP A 107 13.30 1.91 -0.21
C TRP A 107 11.95 1.46 -0.77
N ILE A 108 11.45 2.14 -1.81
CA ILE A 108 10.20 1.74 -2.48
C ILE A 108 10.33 0.34 -3.07
N ARG A 109 11.45 0.00 -3.71
CA ARG A 109 11.67 -1.33 -4.30
C ARG A 109 11.65 -2.43 -3.24
N LYS A 110 12.20 -2.17 -2.05
CA LYS A 110 12.33 -3.14 -0.97
C LYS A 110 11.06 -3.30 -0.12
N TRP A 111 10.48 -2.18 0.34
CA TRP A 111 9.45 -2.18 1.37
C TRP A 111 8.03 -2.06 0.81
N VAL A 112 7.85 -1.22 -0.23
CA VAL A 112 6.57 -1.11 -0.93
C VAL A 112 6.42 -2.23 -1.96
N ASP A 113 7.53 -2.52 -2.65
CA ASP A 113 7.69 -3.63 -3.59
C ASP A 113 6.57 -3.77 -4.63
N PRO A 114 6.40 -2.77 -5.52
CA PRO A 114 5.31 -2.75 -6.49
C PRO A 114 5.25 -3.98 -7.42
N THR A 115 6.39 -4.65 -7.61
CA THR A 115 6.56 -5.77 -8.54
C THR A 115 6.74 -7.12 -7.83
N GLY A 116 6.86 -7.16 -6.50
CA GLY A 116 7.12 -8.40 -5.77
C GLY A 116 8.55 -8.93 -5.93
N GLU A 117 9.53 -8.07 -6.24
CA GLU A 117 10.95 -8.45 -6.38
C GLU A 117 11.63 -8.66 -5.01
N ASN A 118 11.04 -8.17 -3.92
CA ASN A 118 11.61 -8.16 -2.57
C ASN A 118 10.66 -8.78 -1.52
N THR A 119 9.96 -9.86 -1.89
CA THR A 119 8.95 -10.57 -1.07
C THR A 119 9.40 -10.84 0.37
N GLU A 120 10.68 -11.18 0.60
CA GLU A 120 11.22 -11.43 1.94
C GLU A 120 11.04 -10.24 2.90
N HIS A 121 11.04 -9.02 2.37
CA HIS A 121 10.90 -7.78 3.14
C HIS A 121 9.47 -7.24 3.11
N SER A 122 8.85 -7.20 1.94
CA SER A 122 7.55 -6.57 1.71
C SER A 122 6.35 -7.48 2.01
N GLY A 123 6.55 -8.80 1.94
CA GLY A 123 5.48 -9.79 1.96
C GLY A 123 4.67 -9.87 0.67
N VAL A 124 5.01 -9.13 -0.39
CA VAL A 124 4.32 -9.16 -1.69
C VAL A 124 4.77 -10.38 -2.49
N ASP A 125 3.86 -11.31 -2.76
CA ASP A 125 4.09 -12.45 -3.63
C ASP A 125 3.51 -12.19 -5.04
N PRO A 126 4.33 -11.96 -6.08
CA PRO A 126 3.83 -11.63 -7.42
C PRO A 126 2.97 -12.75 -8.03
N SER A 127 3.12 -14.00 -7.59
CA SER A 127 2.28 -15.12 -8.05
C SER A 127 0.85 -15.07 -7.54
N ARG A 128 0.58 -14.25 -6.52
CA ARG A 128 -0.74 -14.04 -5.91
C ARG A 128 -1.41 -12.75 -6.36
N MET A 129 -0.76 -11.95 -7.21
CA MET A 129 -1.36 -10.74 -7.78
C MET A 129 -2.50 -11.10 -8.76
N PRO A 130 -3.71 -10.55 -8.57
CA PRO A 130 -4.84 -10.83 -9.46
C PRO A 130 -4.61 -10.42 -10.92
N TYR A 131 -3.79 -9.38 -11.14
CA TYR A 131 -3.40 -8.85 -12.43
C TYR A 131 -1.87 -8.77 -12.47
N PRO A 132 -1.21 -9.32 -13.51
CA PRO A 132 0.24 -9.26 -13.61
C PRO A 132 0.72 -7.82 -13.78
N VAL A 133 1.90 -7.52 -13.23
CA VAL A 133 2.56 -6.20 -13.39
C VAL A 133 3.17 -6.03 -14.78
N ASP A 134 3.44 -7.13 -15.47
CA ASP A 134 3.86 -7.14 -16.86
C ASP A 134 2.64 -7.21 -17.79
N GLY A 135 2.60 -6.32 -18.78
CA GLY A 135 1.59 -6.34 -19.82
C GLY A 135 1.83 -7.42 -20.88
N THR A 136 0.77 -7.77 -21.61
CA THR A 136 0.81 -8.66 -22.79
C THR A 136 1.03 -7.92 -24.10
#